data_AF-A0A7V8AFF0-F1
#
_entry.id   AF-A0A7V8AFF0-F1
#
_cell.length_a   1.000
_cell.length_b   1.000
_cell.length_c   1.000
_cell.angle_alpha   90.00
_cell.angle_beta   90.00
_cell.angle_gamma   90.00
#
_symmetry.space_group_name_H-M   'P 1'
#
loop_
_entity.id
_entity.type
_entity.pdbx_description
1 polymer ?
#
loop_
_entity_poly.entity_id
_entity_poly.type
_entity_poly.pdbx_seq_one_letter_code
_entity_poly.pdbx_strand_id
1 'polypeptide(L)'
;GSRPAERARTGGATRQESSGDWRKSGNAANCKPRRQGGPPYCDWYDAMAYCGGRLPTVAQLKAAYKSECTGGRKADSCGYGYWSSKESDASGAWVVGFDGGDVNRHGKDGNNLVRCAR
;
A
#
# COMPACT_ATOMS: atom_id res chain seq x y z
N GLY A 1 -44.92 27.76 -33.85
CA GLY A 1 -44.85 27.08 -32.55
C GLY A 1 -44.83 25.59 -32.79
N SER A 2 -44.17 24.74 -32.03
CA SER A 2 -43.52 24.91 -30.73
C SER A 2 -42.44 23.81 -30.62
N ARG A 3 -41.31 24.13 -30.00
CA ARG A 3 -40.36 23.13 -29.48
C ARG A 3 -40.99 22.41 -28.28
N PRO A 4 -40.50 21.21 -27.96
CA PRO A 4 -40.17 20.91 -26.58
C PRO A 4 -38.67 20.67 -26.41
N ALA A 5 -38.11 21.32 -25.40
CA ALA A 5 -36.92 20.88 -24.70
C ALA A 5 -37.31 19.70 -23.80
N GLU A 6 -36.41 18.75 -23.53
CA GLU A 6 -35.88 18.50 -22.18
C GLU A 6 -34.79 17.40 -22.21
N ARG A 7 -34.10 17.32 -21.10
CA ARG A 7 -32.74 16.86 -20.84
C ARG A 7 -32.71 15.41 -20.34
N ALA A 8 -31.51 14.83 -20.45
CA ALA A 8 -30.82 14.03 -19.43
C ALA A 8 -30.80 12.49 -19.51
N ARG A 9 -29.64 12.03 -19.00
CA ARG A 9 -29.26 10.73 -18.44
C ARG A 9 -28.56 9.74 -19.36
N THR A 10 -27.24 9.92 -19.37
CA THR A 10 -26.24 8.86 -19.10
C THR A 10 -26.83 7.56 -18.53
N GLY A 11 -27.01 6.56 -19.38
CA GLY A 11 -26.85 5.16 -19.00
C GLY A 11 -25.36 4.86 -19.05
N GLY A 12 -24.71 4.39 -17.98
CA GLY A 12 -25.10 3.23 -17.20
C GLY A 12 -24.21 2.07 -17.62
N ALA A 13 -22.89 2.25 -17.47
CA ALA A 13 -21.93 1.15 -17.65
C ALA A 13 -21.98 0.28 -16.40
N THR A 14 -22.62 -0.87 -16.55
CA THR A 14 -22.62 -2.03 -15.67
C THR A 14 -21.22 -2.41 -15.18
N ARG A 15 -21.06 -2.61 -13.87
CA ARG A 15 -20.30 -3.75 -13.37
C ARG A 15 -20.89 -4.24 -12.05
N GLN A 16 -21.36 -5.48 -12.07
CA GLN A 16 -21.60 -6.28 -10.87
C GLN A 16 -20.30 -6.32 -10.07
N GLU A 17 -20.23 -5.60 -8.96
CA GLU A 17 -19.23 -5.88 -7.93
C GLU A 17 -19.84 -6.90 -6.99
N SER A 18 -19.43 -8.15 -7.22
CA SER A 18 -19.71 -9.30 -6.38
C SER A 18 -19.41 -8.97 -4.91
N SER A 19 -20.24 -9.47 -4.01
CA SER A 19 -20.21 -9.26 -2.56
C SER A 19 -18.99 -9.88 -1.84
N GLY A 20 -17.80 -9.77 -2.42
CA GLY A 20 -16.54 -10.06 -1.74
C GLY A 20 -16.07 -8.85 -0.93
N ASP A 21 -15.30 -9.09 0.12
CA ASP A 21 -14.61 -8.03 0.90
C ASP A 21 -13.87 -7.08 -0.05
N TRP A 22 -14.47 -5.95 -0.38
CA TRP A 22 -13.88 -4.89 -1.21
C TRP A 22 -12.55 -4.37 -0.62
N ARG A 23 -12.32 -4.57 0.69
CA ARG A 23 -11.03 -4.31 1.33
C ARG A 23 -9.90 -5.17 0.79
N LYS A 24 -10.17 -6.40 0.35
CA LYS A 24 -9.13 -7.31 -0.16
C LYS A 24 -8.60 -6.90 -1.54
N SER A 25 -9.33 -6.08 -2.27
CA SER A 25 -8.85 -5.48 -3.53
C SER A 25 -7.90 -4.30 -3.32
N GLY A 26 -7.95 -3.64 -2.16
CA GLY A 26 -7.17 -2.42 -1.87
C GLY A 26 -7.56 -1.20 -2.71
N ASN A 27 -7.20 -0.01 -2.24
CA ASN A 27 -7.36 1.27 -2.94
C ASN A 27 -6.15 2.16 -2.70
N ALA A 28 -5.38 2.43 -3.76
CA ALA A 28 -4.19 3.26 -3.73
C ALA A 28 -4.42 4.68 -3.15
N ALA A 29 -5.63 5.22 -3.28
CA ALA A 29 -5.98 6.56 -2.79
C ALA A 29 -6.06 6.64 -1.26
N ASN A 30 -6.16 5.51 -0.57
CA ASN A 30 -6.16 5.46 0.90
C ASN A 30 -4.76 5.65 1.50
N CYS A 31 -3.71 5.51 0.69
CA CYS A 31 -2.35 5.71 1.12
C CYS A 31 -2.04 7.19 1.37
N LYS A 32 -1.70 7.49 2.63
CA LYS A 32 -1.48 8.85 3.10
C LYS A 32 0.01 9.18 3.06
N PRO A 33 0.41 10.39 2.62
CA PRO A 33 1.79 10.80 2.76
C PRO A 33 2.15 10.93 4.24
N ARG A 34 3.27 10.35 4.64
CA ARG A 34 3.78 10.49 6.02
C ARG A 34 4.32 11.90 6.28
N ARG A 35 4.88 12.52 5.24
CA ARG A 35 5.29 13.93 5.14
C ARG A 35 5.40 14.29 3.66
N GLN A 36 5.55 15.57 3.33
CA GLN A 36 5.76 15.97 1.93
C GLN A 36 7.01 15.28 1.34
N GLY A 37 6.82 14.51 0.27
CA GLY A 37 7.89 13.74 -0.38
C GLY A 37 8.40 12.50 0.37
N GLY A 38 7.79 12.11 1.50
CA GLY A 38 8.10 10.87 2.20
C GLY A 38 7.33 9.65 1.65
N PRO A 39 7.73 8.42 2.02
CA PRO A 39 6.96 7.22 1.68
C PRO A 39 5.54 7.32 2.26
N PRO A 40 4.51 6.90 1.51
CA PRO A 40 3.16 6.88 2.05
C PRO A 40 3.00 5.72 3.03
N TYR A 41 1.89 5.72 3.75
CA TYR A 41 1.49 4.67 4.67
C TYR A 41 0.01 4.33 4.52
N CYS A 42 -0.29 3.04 4.60
CA CYS A 42 -1.64 2.49 4.48
C CYS A 42 -1.61 1.01 4.90
N ASP A 43 -2.77 0.37 4.80
CA ASP A 43 -2.90 -1.05 4.99
C ASP A 43 -2.26 -1.87 3.87
N TRP A 44 -2.15 -3.18 4.05
CA TRP A 44 -1.40 -4.04 3.13
C TRP A 44 -2.07 -4.16 1.75
N TYR A 45 -3.40 -4.15 1.71
CA TYR A 45 -4.15 -4.25 0.46
C TYR A 45 -4.04 -2.94 -0.33
N ASP A 46 -4.21 -1.80 0.34
CA ASP A 46 -4.02 -0.47 -0.23
C ASP A 46 -2.57 -0.29 -0.72
N ALA A 47 -1.58 -0.80 0.03
CA ALA A 47 -0.18 -0.79 -0.37
C ALA A 47 0.09 -1.60 -1.65
N MET A 48 -0.52 -2.79 -1.76
CA MET A 48 -0.48 -3.59 -2.99
C MET A 48 -1.10 -2.81 -4.15
N ALA A 49 -2.28 -2.21 -3.97
CA ALA A 49 -2.93 -1.40 -5.00
C ALA A 49 -2.08 -0.19 -5.41
N TYR A 50 -1.49 0.51 -4.43
CA TYR A 50 -0.60 1.65 -4.65
C TYR A 50 0.62 1.28 -5.50
N CYS A 51 1.17 0.08 -5.31
CA CYS A 51 2.32 -0.42 -6.04
C CYS A 51 1.97 -1.24 -7.29
N GLY A 52 0.74 -1.17 -7.80
CA GLY A 52 0.33 -1.95 -8.98
C GLY A 52 0.46 -3.46 -8.78
N GLY A 53 0.23 -3.93 -7.55
CA GLY A 53 0.33 -5.32 -7.13
C GLY A 53 1.73 -5.81 -6.79
N ARG A 54 2.74 -4.93 -6.72
CA ARG A 54 4.15 -5.33 -6.53
C ARG A 54 4.81 -4.64 -5.34
N LEU A 55 4.62 -5.21 -4.17
CA LEU A 55 5.44 -4.88 -3.00
C LEU A 55 6.81 -5.59 -3.05
N PRO A 56 7.86 -5.00 -2.46
CA PRO A 56 9.15 -5.64 -2.29
C PRO A 56 9.04 -6.92 -1.45
N THR A 57 9.87 -7.90 -1.77
CA THR A 57 10.08 -9.06 -0.91
C THR A 57 10.78 -8.66 0.40
N VAL A 58 10.67 -9.52 1.42
CA VAL A 58 11.43 -9.37 2.67
C VAL A 58 12.94 -9.22 2.39
N ALA A 59 13.48 -9.96 1.42
CA ALA A 59 14.89 -9.88 1.06
C ALA A 59 15.27 -8.52 0.46
N GLN A 60 14.45 -7.96 -0.43
CA GLN A 60 14.66 -6.63 -1.00
C GLN A 60 14.59 -5.54 0.08
N LEU A 61 13.65 -5.64 1.02
CA LEU A 61 13.57 -4.70 2.15
C LEU A 61 14.78 -4.82 3.07
N LYS A 62 15.26 -6.03 3.37
CA LYS A 62 16.48 -6.23 4.15
C LYS A 62 17.72 -5.66 3.45
N ALA A 63 17.81 -5.79 2.13
CA ALA A 63 18.89 -5.19 1.35
C ALA A 63 18.83 -3.65 1.45
N ALA A 64 17.64 -3.05 1.29
CA ALA A 64 17.45 -1.62 1.42
C ALA A 64 17.78 -1.10 2.83
N TYR A 65 17.37 -1.82 3.89
CA TYR A 65 17.77 -1.52 5.27
C TYR A 65 19.30 -1.47 5.43
N LYS A 66 20.01 -2.50 4.93
CA LYS A 66 21.48 -2.54 5.00
C LYS A 66 22.15 -1.41 4.22
N SER A 67 21.57 -0.96 3.10
CA SER A 67 22.15 0.14 2.34
C SER A 67 21.83 1.53 2.94
N GLU A 68 20.66 1.69 3.56
CA GLU A 68 20.13 3.02 3.93
C GLU A 68 20.23 3.33 5.43
N CYS A 69 20.29 2.31 6.29
CA CYS A 69 20.05 2.47 7.73
C CYS A 69 21.15 1.92 8.64
N THR A 70 22.05 1.07 8.14
CA THR A 70 23.17 0.55 8.94
C THR A 70 24.45 1.40 8.82
N GLY A 71 24.45 2.43 7.97
CA GLY A 71 25.57 3.38 7.82
C GLY A 71 25.46 4.62 8.74
N GLY A 72 26.46 5.51 8.66
CA GLY A 72 26.58 6.68 9.54
C GLY A 72 25.53 7.79 9.31
N ARG A 73 25.05 8.00 8.08
CA ARG A 73 23.89 8.87 7.80
C ARG A 73 22.68 7.98 7.52
N LYS A 74 21.79 7.89 8.51
CA LYS A 74 20.52 7.18 8.36
C LYS A 74 19.57 8.02 7.52
N ALA A 75 18.94 7.38 6.54
CA ALA A 75 17.80 7.98 5.86
C ALA A 75 16.65 8.19 6.87
N ASP A 76 15.79 9.18 6.62
CA ASP A 76 14.62 9.43 7.47
C ASP A 76 13.59 8.27 7.44
N SER A 77 13.75 7.35 6.50
CA SER A 77 13.04 6.07 6.42
C SER A 77 13.44 5.09 7.52
N CYS A 78 14.59 5.29 8.15
CA CYS A 78 15.13 4.43 9.20
C CYS A 78 14.39 4.69 10.52
N GLY A 79 13.86 3.64 11.13
CA GLY A 79 12.96 3.74 12.29
C GLY A 79 11.51 3.30 12.03
N TYR A 80 11.20 2.82 10.82
CA TYR A 80 9.83 2.45 10.44
C TYR A 80 9.76 1.07 9.79
N GLY A 81 8.57 0.46 9.89
CA GLY A 81 8.24 -0.79 9.22
C GLY A 81 7.72 -0.58 7.81
N TYR A 82 8.20 -1.40 6.87
CA TYR A 82 7.74 -1.44 5.48
C TYR A 82 7.01 -2.73 5.16
N TRP A 83 5.87 -2.61 4.48
CA TRP A 83 5.13 -3.77 3.98
C TRP A 83 5.96 -4.58 2.98
N SER A 84 6.00 -5.90 3.15
CA SER A 84 6.51 -6.82 2.14
C SER A 84 5.38 -7.46 1.34
N SER A 85 5.70 -8.02 0.18
CA SER A 85 4.77 -8.82 -0.63
C SER A 85 4.39 -10.17 0.00
N LYS A 86 5.03 -10.56 1.11
CA LYS A 86 4.82 -11.88 1.70
C LYS A 86 3.74 -11.80 2.78
N GLU A 87 2.66 -12.55 2.58
CA GLU A 87 1.68 -12.81 3.62
C GLU A 87 2.29 -13.69 4.74
N SER A 88 1.85 -13.48 5.99
CA SER A 88 2.14 -14.41 7.08
C SER A 88 1.04 -15.47 7.20
N ASP A 89 -0.21 -15.05 7.03
CA ASP A 89 -1.42 -15.85 7.07
C ASP A 89 -2.59 -15.06 6.44
N ALA A 90 -3.82 -15.57 6.57
CA ALA A 90 -5.01 -14.95 5.98
C ALA A 90 -5.22 -13.50 6.42
N SER A 91 -4.90 -13.15 7.68
CA SER A 91 -5.10 -11.81 8.25
C SER A 91 -3.82 -11.00 8.40
N GLY A 92 -2.64 -11.60 8.17
CA GLY A 92 -1.35 -10.95 8.42
C GLY A 92 -0.39 -10.95 7.23
N ALA A 93 0.49 -9.95 7.21
CA ALA A 93 1.61 -9.86 6.28
C ALA A 93 2.90 -9.49 7.02
N TRP A 94 4.04 -9.77 6.38
CA TRP A 94 5.34 -9.48 6.94
C TRP A 94 5.74 -8.03 6.68
N VAL A 95 6.21 -7.38 7.74
CA VAL A 95 6.79 -6.05 7.75
C VAL A 95 8.28 -6.18 8.07
N VAL A 96 9.12 -5.41 7.40
CA VAL A 96 10.55 -5.30 7.74
C VAL A 96 10.80 -3.96 8.41
N GLY A 97 11.31 -3.99 9.64
CA GLY A 97 11.69 -2.81 10.42
C GLY A 97 13.03 -2.24 9.96
N PHE A 98 13.08 -0.94 9.68
CA PHE A 98 14.30 -0.23 9.30
C PHE A 98 15.02 0.40 10.50
N ASP A 99 14.63 0.05 11.72
CA ASP A 99 15.32 0.32 12.98
C ASP A 99 16.40 -0.74 13.29
N GLY A 100 16.05 -2.02 13.16
CA GLY A 100 16.90 -3.17 13.49
C GLY A 100 17.02 -4.23 12.40
N GLY A 101 16.23 -4.15 11.32
CA GLY A 101 16.20 -5.18 10.27
C GLY A 101 15.29 -6.38 10.59
N ASP A 102 14.51 -6.27 11.67
CA ASP A 102 13.60 -7.31 12.15
C ASP A 102 12.45 -7.55 11.18
N VAL A 103 11.92 -8.77 11.19
CA VAL A 103 10.76 -9.17 10.37
C VAL A 103 9.62 -9.50 11.31
N ASN A 104 8.60 -8.65 11.30
CA ASN A 104 7.47 -8.74 12.23
C ASN A 104 6.18 -9.02 11.46
N ARG A 105 5.29 -9.79 12.08
CA ARG A 105 3.93 -10.00 11.58
C ARG A 105 3.07 -8.81 11.96
N HIS A 106 2.36 -8.24 11.00
CA HIS A 106 1.32 -7.22 11.25
C HIS A 106 0.00 -7.63 10.59
N GLY A 107 -1.12 -7.22 11.18
CA GLY A 107 -2.44 -7.37 10.55
C GLY A 107 -2.52 -6.57 9.26
N LYS A 108 -3.09 -7.16 8.20
CA LYS A 108 -3.20 -6.55 6.87
C LYS A 108 -4.06 -5.28 6.84
N ASP A 109 -4.83 -5.03 7.89
CA ASP A 109 -5.66 -3.84 8.15
C ASP A 109 -4.91 -2.74 8.94
N GLY A 110 -3.72 -3.04 9.47
CA GLY A 110 -2.87 -2.07 10.14
C GLY A 110 -2.09 -1.20 9.16
N ASN A 111 -1.69 0.01 9.57
CA ASN A 111 -0.92 0.90 8.70
C ASN A 111 0.59 0.68 8.84
N ASN A 112 1.29 0.48 7.72
CA ASN A 112 2.76 0.50 7.66
C ASN A 112 3.23 1.33 6.45
N LEU A 113 4.52 1.65 6.40
CA LEU A 113 5.07 2.39 5.27
C LEU A 113 5.08 1.53 4.01
N VAL A 114 4.90 2.20 2.87
CA VAL A 114 4.86 1.57 1.56
C VAL A 114 6.08 2.01 0.76
N ARG A 115 6.73 1.00 0.17
CA ARG A 115 7.73 1.16 -0.87
C ARG A 115 7.38 0.18 -1.97
N CYS A 116 7.41 0.60 -3.22
CA CYS A 116 7.13 -0.30 -4.34
C CYS A 116 8.40 -1.03 -4.79
N ALA A 117 8.23 -2.26 -5.27
CA ALA A 117 9.31 -2.97 -5.92
C ALA A 117 9.71 -2.22 -7.21
N ARG A 118 11.01 -2.20 -7.49
CA ARG A 118 11.56 -1.69 -8.75
C ARG A 118 11.80 -2.84 -9.71
#